data_AF-W9JWM5-F1
#
_entry.id   AF-W9JWM5-F1
#
_cell.length_a   1.000
_cell.length_b   1.000
_cell.length_c   1.000
_cell.angle_alpha   90.00
_cell.angle_beta   90.00
_cell.angle_gamma   90.00
#
_symmetry.space_group_name_H-M   'P 1'
#
loop_
_entity.id
_entity.type
_entity.pdbx_description
1 polymer ?
#
loop_
_entity_poly.entity_id
_entity_poly.type
_entity_poly.pdbx_seq_one_letter_code
_entity_poly.pdbx_strand_id
1 'polypeptide(L)'
;MCIAIDAAIPSTKVLDAIVIPNADNVRGYLHLPTELPAYPGVDIDWKSSHPDVVSDRPRGRIAAGVVKRPPVDSDAVTVHLTACLKDGGYRPLCRQFPVTVQPSVDVAQFSRYAMTNFARSNSNIGQQVYFATSVGNDPTAWVATNDGKAVLNSNKGMHGTRDPVVVRTPEGDRFFLIATDLNVDGVEYGWKDWDWAQVARVATSRSGNLTTCGTGPNSAMSLYRQRKPE
;
A
#
# COMPACT_ATOMS: atom_id res chain seq x y z
N MET A 1 48.44 3.40 -21.20
CA MET A 1 47.45 3.18 -20.12
C MET A 1 46.07 3.30 -20.76
N CYS A 2 45.40 2.16 -20.98
CA CYS A 2 44.15 2.09 -21.72
C CYS A 2 43.03 2.67 -20.87
N ILE A 3 42.26 3.60 -21.44
CA ILE A 3 40.98 4.06 -20.90
C ILE A 3 40.03 2.86 -20.97
N ALA A 4 39.61 2.35 -19.81
CA ALA A 4 38.55 1.36 -19.76
C ALA A 4 37.28 2.04 -20.30
N ILE A 5 36.81 1.53 -21.44
CA ILE A 5 35.49 1.85 -21.96
C ILE A 5 34.55 1.15 -21.00
N ASP A 6 33.85 1.91 -20.14
CA ASP A 6 32.80 1.37 -19.28
C ASP A 6 31.88 0.51 -20.16
N ALA A 7 31.76 -0.77 -19.81
CA ALA A 7 30.90 -1.68 -20.53
C ALA A 7 29.49 -1.10 -20.53
N ALA A 8 29.01 -0.67 -21.70
CA ALA A 8 27.67 -0.12 -21.85
C ALA A 8 26.67 -1.06 -21.16
N ILE A 9 25.97 -0.54 -20.16
CA ILE A 9 24.89 -1.26 -19.48
C ILE A 9 23.93 -1.74 -20.58
N PRO A 10 23.63 -3.04 -20.69
CA PRO A 10 22.68 -3.50 -21.69
C PRO A 10 21.33 -2.83 -21.43
N SER A 11 20.89 -1.97 -22.34
CA SER A 11 19.68 -1.15 -22.21
C SER A 11 18.42 -1.99 -21.91
N THR A 12 18.40 -3.27 -22.28
CA THR A 12 17.33 -4.21 -21.93
C THR A 12 17.20 -4.47 -20.42
N LYS A 13 18.32 -4.52 -19.68
CA LYS A 13 18.31 -4.74 -18.22
C LYS A 13 17.62 -3.62 -17.45
N VAL A 14 17.66 -2.39 -17.97
CA VAL A 14 16.97 -1.24 -17.38
C VAL A 14 15.46 -1.46 -17.45
N LEU A 15 14.94 -1.81 -18.63
CA LEU A 15 13.51 -2.08 -18.82
C LEU A 15 13.03 -3.36 -18.09
N ASP A 16 13.93 -4.31 -17.83
CA ASP A 16 13.65 -5.50 -17.01
C ASP A 16 13.57 -5.20 -15.51
N ALA A 17 14.25 -4.15 -15.04
CA ALA A 17 14.21 -3.73 -13.65
C ALA A 17 12.97 -2.90 -13.29
N ILE A 18 12.20 -2.44 -14.29
CA ILE A 18 10.95 -1.71 -14.04
C ILE A 18 9.89 -2.67 -13.52
N VAL A 19 9.40 -2.39 -12.32
CA VAL A 19 8.30 -3.12 -11.68
C VAL A 19 7.12 -2.17 -11.48
N ILE A 20 5.95 -2.55 -12.00
CA ILE A 20 4.68 -1.88 -11.69
C ILE A 20 3.91 -2.77 -10.70
N PRO A 21 3.82 -2.38 -9.42
CA PRO A 21 3.13 -3.18 -8.41
C PRO A 21 1.64 -3.33 -8.73
N ASN A 22 1.12 -4.55 -8.61
CA ASN A 22 -0.30 -4.88 -8.88
C ASN A 22 -0.76 -4.45 -10.28
N ALA A 23 0.08 -4.64 -11.30
CA ALA A 23 -0.23 -4.24 -12.68
C ALA A 23 -1.56 -4.81 -13.19
N ASP A 24 -1.98 -5.99 -12.75
CA ASP A 24 -3.25 -6.64 -13.11
C ASP A 24 -4.47 -6.18 -12.28
N ASN A 25 -4.26 -5.37 -11.24
CA ASN A 25 -5.29 -4.94 -10.30
C ASN A 25 -5.04 -3.50 -9.80
N VAL A 26 -4.88 -2.58 -10.75
CA VAL A 26 -4.60 -1.17 -10.46
C VAL A 26 -5.84 -0.48 -9.93
N ARG A 27 -5.72 0.07 -8.71
CA ARG A 27 -6.81 0.75 -7.97
C ARG A 27 -6.45 2.14 -7.45
N GLY A 28 -5.21 2.58 -7.68
CA GLY A 28 -4.69 3.88 -7.26
C GLY A 28 -3.54 4.28 -8.16
N TYR A 29 -2.90 5.41 -7.83
CA TYR A 29 -1.85 5.98 -8.68
C TYR A 29 -0.65 5.04 -8.84
N LEU A 30 -0.07 5.06 -10.04
CA LEU A 30 1.11 4.31 -10.39
C LEU A 30 2.34 5.19 -10.25
N HIS A 31 3.43 4.61 -9.75
CA HIS A 31 4.73 5.24 -9.85
C HIS A 31 5.34 4.88 -11.19
N LEU A 32 5.53 5.88 -12.05
CA LEU A 32 6.20 5.75 -13.34
C LEU A 32 7.61 6.35 -13.21
N PRO A 33 8.65 5.54 -12.91
CA PRO A 33 9.99 6.05 -12.69
C PRO A 33 10.55 6.65 -13.97
N THR A 34 11.07 7.87 -13.89
CA THR A 34 11.82 8.49 -15.00
C THR A 34 13.30 8.13 -14.97
N GLU A 35 13.77 7.56 -13.86
CA GLU A 35 15.14 7.09 -13.63
C GLU A 35 15.10 5.91 -12.65
N LEU A 36 16.13 5.07 -12.66
CA LEU A 36 16.28 3.97 -11.69
C LEU A 36 17.61 4.10 -10.94
N PRO A 37 17.63 4.00 -9.59
CA PRO A 37 18.87 4.11 -8.81
C PRO A 37 19.95 3.09 -9.20
N ALA A 38 19.54 1.90 -9.66
CA ALA A 38 20.46 0.86 -10.12
C ALA A 38 21.13 1.18 -11.48
N TYR A 39 20.62 2.18 -12.21
CA TYR A 39 21.05 2.58 -13.54
C TYR A 39 21.09 4.12 -13.66
N PRO A 40 22.00 4.80 -12.94
CA PRO A 40 22.07 6.26 -12.93
C PRO A 40 22.39 6.80 -14.33
N GLY A 41 21.77 7.93 -14.69
CA GLY A 41 21.99 8.61 -15.97
C GLY A 41 21.23 8.02 -17.16
N VAL A 42 20.34 7.05 -16.95
CA VAL A 42 19.43 6.53 -17.97
C VAL A 42 18.02 7.08 -17.73
N ASP A 43 17.59 7.98 -18.61
CA ASP A 43 16.24 8.55 -18.55
C ASP A 43 15.20 7.63 -19.20
N ILE A 44 14.02 7.60 -18.60
CA ILE A 44 12.87 6.80 -19.03
C ILE A 44 11.70 7.74 -19.36
N ASP A 45 11.27 7.72 -20.62
CA ASP A 45 10.03 8.36 -21.05
C ASP A 45 8.87 7.37 -21.04
N TRP A 46 7.71 7.86 -20.61
CA TRP A 46 6.48 7.08 -20.57
C TRP A 46 5.46 7.56 -21.59
N LYS A 47 4.72 6.61 -22.16
CA LYS A 47 3.53 6.85 -22.98
C LYS A 47 2.39 5.95 -22.54
N SER A 48 1.19 6.49 -22.53
CA SER A 48 -0.03 5.74 -22.22
C SER A 48 -0.89 5.58 -23.47
N SER A 49 -1.40 4.37 -23.69
CA SER A 49 -2.46 4.13 -24.70
C SER A 49 -3.78 4.80 -24.33
N HIS A 50 -4.00 5.11 -23.05
CA HIS A 50 -5.22 5.76 -22.53
C HIS A 50 -4.84 6.83 -21.49
N PRO A 51 -4.31 8.00 -21.91
CA PRO A 51 -3.83 9.04 -21.00
C PRO A 51 -4.93 9.64 -20.10
N ASP A 52 -6.20 9.47 -20.45
CA ASP A 52 -7.34 9.86 -19.64
C ASP A 52 -7.62 8.88 -18.48
N VAL A 53 -7.16 7.63 -18.59
CA VAL A 53 -7.29 6.57 -17.57
C VAL A 53 -6.02 6.47 -16.73
N VAL A 54 -4.84 6.44 -17.36
CA VAL A 54 -3.54 6.52 -16.67
C VAL A 54 -2.71 7.61 -17.33
N SER A 55 -2.44 8.69 -16.61
CA SER A 55 -1.68 9.81 -17.16
C SER A 55 -0.23 9.41 -17.44
N ASP A 56 0.29 9.79 -18.59
CA ASP A 56 1.71 9.64 -18.95
C ASP A 56 2.50 10.95 -18.82
N ARG A 57 1.84 12.02 -18.36
CA ARG A 57 2.44 13.32 -18.09
C ARG A 57 2.08 13.80 -16.67
N PRO A 58 2.94 14.62 -16.06
CA PRO A 58 2.61 15.33 -14.83
C PRO A 58 1.39 16.24 -15.00
N ARG A 59 0.64 16.42 -13.92
CA ARG A 59 -0.47 17.38 -13.81
C ARG A 59 -0.14 18.38 -12.69
N GLY A 60 0.40 19.54 -13.07
CA GLY A 60 0.89 20.52 -12.10
C GLY A 60 2.04 19.94 -11.27
N ARG A 61 1.84 19.84 -9.94
CA ARG A 61 2.82 19.26 -9.00
C ARG A 61 2.71 17.73 -8.85
N ILE A 62 1.73 17.09 -9.48
CA ILE A 62 1.52 15.64 -9.40
C ILE A 62 2.26 15.00 -10.57
N ALA A 63 3.12 14.01 -10.28
CA ALA A 63 3.85 13.25 -11.30
C ALA A 63 2.89 12.46 -12.23
N ALA A 64 3.43 11.94 -13.34
CA ALA A 64 2.68 11.02 -14.20
C ALA A 64 2.29 9.74 -13.44
N GLY A 65 1.30 9.00 -13.97
CA GLY A 65 0.74 7.81 -13.34
C GLY A 65 -0.52 8.06 -12.51
N VAL A 66 -1.15 9.24 -12.67
CA VAL A 66 -2.47 9.51 -12.08
C VAL A 66 -3.49 8.59 -12.72
N VAL A 67 -4.19 7.82 -11.89
CA VAL A 67 -5.20 6.85 -12.34
C VAL A 67 -6.59 7.42 -12.14
N LYS A 68 -7.38 7.44 -13.20
CA LYS A 68 -8.82 7.67 -13.18
C LYS A 68 -9.51 6.34 -13.45
N ARG A 69 -10.14 5.79 -12.41
CA ARG A 69 -10.83 4.50 -12.49
C ARG A 69 -12.09 4.63 -13.38
N PRO A 70 -12.43 3.58 -14.15
CA PRO A 70 -13.71 3.50 -14.84
C PRO A 70 -14.89 3.69 -13.86
N PRO A 71 -16.11 4.00 -14.34
CA PRO A 71 -17.30 4.13 -13.50
C PRO A 71 -17.61 2.87 -12.67
N VAL A 72 -18.50 3.01 -11.70
CA VAL A 72 -19.05 1.85 -10.97
C VAL A 72 -19.77 0.93 -11.97
N ASP A 73 -19.68 -0.38 -11.73
CA ASP A 73 -20.31 -1.45 -12.53
C ASP A 73 -19.84 -1.56 -13.99
N SER A 74 -18.82 -0.81 -14.41
CA SER A 74 -18.19 -0.99 -15.71
C SER A 74 -17.11 -2.08 -15.69
N ASP A 75 -16.73 -2.58 -16.86
CA ASP A 75 -15.58 -3.47 -16.98
C ASP A 75 -14.26 -2.78 -16.61
N ALA A 76 -13.29 -3.58 -16.20
CA ALA A 76 -11.92 -3.12 -16.03
C ALA A 76 -11.30 -2.73 -17.38
N VAL A 77 -10.44 -1.71 -17.38
CA VAL A 77 -9.80 -1.20 -18.60
C VAL A 77 -8.32 -1.57 -18.59
N THR A 78 -7.87 -2.25 -19.66
CA THR A 78 -6.45 -2.51 -19.89
C THR A 78 -5.80 -1.30 -20.57
N VAL A 79 -4.73 -0.79 -19.97
CA VAL A 79 -3.90 0.29 -20.50
C VAL A 79 -2.49 -0.26 -20.74
N HIS A 80 -1.99 -0.13 -21.95
CA HIS A 80 -0.58 -0.37 -22.26
C HIS A 80 0.23 0.89 -21.97
N LEU A 81 1.12 0.81 -20.99
CA LEU A 81 2.12 1.82 -20.68
C LEU A 81 3.42 1.46 -21.40
N THR A 82 3.99 2.38 -22.17
CA THR A 82 5.23 2.16 -22.90
C THR A 82 6.34 2.96 -22.24
N ALA A 83 7.37 2.29 -21.73
CA ALA A 83 8.59 2.93 -21.25
C ALA A 83 9.64 2.90 -22.36
N CYS A 84 10.28 4.04 -22.65
CA CYS A 84 11.32 4.18 -23.66
C CYS A 84 12.55 4.82 -23.03
N LEU A 85 13.73 4.22 -23.25
CA LEU A 85 14.98 4.77 -22.77
C LEU A 85 15.46 5.90 -23.69
N LYS A 86 15.90 7.02 -23.11
CA LYS A 86 16.62 8.06 -23.86
C LYS A 86 18.11 7.78 -23.77
N ASP A 87 18.63 7.04 -24.74
CA ASP A 87 20.07 6.74 -24.83
C ASP A 87 20.80 7.59 -25.90
N GLY A 88 20.15 8.62 -26.43
CA GLY A 88 20.70 9.46 -27.51
C GLY A 88 20.84 8.73 -28.86
N GLY A 89 20.41 7.47 -28.96
CA GLY A 89 20.42 6.68 -30.18
C GLY A 89 19.29 7.04 -31.15
N TYR A 90 19.44 6.64 -32.41
CA TYR A 90 18.49 6.93 -33.50
C TYR A 90 17.12 6.22 -33.33
N ARG A 91 17.04 5.20 -32.47
CA ARG A 91 15.81 4.48 -32.13
C ARG A 91 15.78 4.19 -30.63
N PRO A 92 14.86 4.80 -29.86
CA PRO A 92 14.76 4.54 -28.43
C PRO A 92 14.35 3.08 -28.20
N LEU A 93 15.03 2.40 -27.27
CA LEU A 93 14.63 1.07 -26.83
C LEU A 93 13.40 1.20 -25.94
N CYS A 94 12.30 0.54 -26.32
CA CYS A 94 11.02 0.63 -25.61
C CYS A 94 10.48 -0.74 -25.19
N ARG A 95 9.70 -0.76 -24.10
CA ARG A 95 8.93 -1.93 -23.63
C ARG A 95 7.54 -1.51 -23.19
N GLN A 96 6.56 -2.36 -23.51
CA GLN A 96 5.19 -2.21 -23.03
C GLN A 96 4.96 -2.97 -21.73
N PHE A 97 4.20 -2.33 -20.84
CA PHE A 97 3.72 -2.85 -19.57
C PHE A 97 2.19 -2.76 -19.60
N PRO A 98 1.48 -3.89 -19.78
CA PRO A 98 0.04 -3.89 -19.65
C PRO A 98 -0.33 -3.70 -18.18
N VAL A 99 -1.23 -2.76 -17.92
CA VAL A 99 -1.86 -2.57 -16.63
C VAL A 99 -3.38 -2.66 -16.76
N THR A 100 -4.06 -3.19 -15.76
CA THR A 100 -5.52 -3.35 -15.73
C THR A 100 -6.09 -2.51 -14.60
N VAL A 101 -6.77 -1.43 -14.97
CA VAL A 101 -7.39 -0.48 -14.06
C VAL A 101 -8.80 -0.95 -13.73
N GLN A 102 -9.04 -1.16 -12.43
CA GLN A 102 -10.31 -1.65 -11.93
C GLN A 102 -11.35 -0.53 -11.85
N PRO A 103 -12.64 -0.82 -12.09
CA PRO A 103 -13.72 0.15 -11.97
C PRO A 103 -13.78 0.75 -10.56
N SER A 104 -14.35 1.94 -10.45
CA SER A 104 -14.62 2.59 -9.16
C SER A 104 -15.61 1.77 -8.34
N VAL A 105 -15.65 2.00 -7.04
CA VAL A 105 -16.67 1.37 -6.18
C VAL A 105 -17.72 2.38 -5.79
N ASP A 106 -18.95 1.90 -5.61
CA ASP A 106 -19.95 2.69 -4.89
C ASP A 106 -19.63 2.68 -3.40
N VAL A 107 -19.38 3.87 -2.86
CA VAL A 107 -19.10 4.03 -1.43
C VAL A 107 -20.43 4.24 -0.72
N ALA A 108 -20.86 3.20 0.00
CA ALA A 108 -22.07 3.26 0.80
C ALA A 108 -22.08 4.47 1.76
N GLN A 109 -23.27 5.01 2.02
CA GLN A 109 -23.44 6.12 2.94
C GLN A 109 -22.93 5.79 4.33
N PHE A 110 -22.24 6.75 4.95
CA PHE A 110 -21.72 6.60 6.30
C PHE A 110 -22.85 6.67 7.32
N SER A 111 -22.94 5.62 8.16
CA SER A 111 -23.98 5.49 9.18
C SER A 111 -23.43 5.39 10.60
N ARG A 112 -22.11 5.20 10.75
CA ARG A 112 -21.43 4.94 12.02
C ARG A 112 -20.00 5.46 11.98
N TYR A 113 -19.45 5.71 13.16
CA TYR A 113 -18.04 5.90 13.43
C TYR A 113 -17.38 4.56 13.75
N ALA A 114 -16.11 4.43 13.40
CA ALA A 114 -15.29 3.28 13.75
C ALA A 114 -14.11 3.73 14.62
N MET A 115 -13.80 2.93 15.64
CA MET A 115 -12.68 3.15 16.54
C MET A 115 -11.78 1.92 16.53
N THR A 116 -10.48 2.16 16.49
CA THR A 116 -9.45 1.14 16.66
C THR A 116 -8.72 1.39 17.97
N ASN A 117 -8.62 0.39 18.82
CA ASN A 117 -8.00 0.52 20.13
C ASN A 117 -7.26 -0.77 20.52
N PHE A 118 -6.52 -0.70 21.62
CA PHE A 118 -6.01 -1.86 22.33
C PHE A 118 -6.54 -1.82 23.78
N ALA A 119 -6.65 -2.96 24.45
CA ALA A 119 -7.17 -2.99 25.81
C ALA A 119 -6.12 -2.43 26.79
N ARG A 120 -6.58 -1.80 27.88
CA ARG A 120 -5.71 -1.27 28.95
C ARG A 120 -4.94 -2.37 29.71
N SER A 121 -5.15 -3.65 29.40
CA SER A 121 -4.45 -4.75 30.05
C SER A 121 -3.03 -4.92 29.50
N ASN A 122 -2.07 -4.97 30.42
CA ASN A 122 -0.66 -5.29 30.21
C ASN A 122 -0.42 -6.80 29.99
N SER A 123 -1.26 -7.44 29.18
CA SER A 123 -1.15 -8.86 28.83
C SER A 123 -1.01 -9.01 27.32
N ASN A 124 -0.48 -10.15 26.86
CA ASN A 124 -0.39 -10.45 25.43
C ASN A 124 -1.75 -10.36 24.74
N ILE A 125 -2.83 -10.75 25.42
CA ILE A 125 -4.20 -10.64 24.91
C ILE A 125 -4.65 -9.18 24.93
N GLY A 126 -4.31 -8.42 25.97
CA GLY A 126 -4.68 -7.01 26.08
C GLY A 126 -3.99 -6.10 25.06
N GLN A 127 -2.78 -6.46 24.64
CA GLN A 127 -1.95 -5.71 23.68
C GLN A 127 -2.14 -6.21 22.25
N GLN A 128 -3.40 -6.34 21.85
CA GLN A 128 -3.82 -6.62 20.47
C GLN A 128 -4.74 -5.52 19.97
N VAL A 129 -5.03 -5.51 18.67
CA VAL A 129 -5.95 -4.53 18.08
C VAL A 129 -7.38 -5.03 18.17
N TYR A 130 -8.25 -4.17 18.68
CA TYR A 130 -9.70 -4.35 18.80
C TYR A 130 -10.40 -3.23 18.05
N PHE A 131 -11.60 -3.52 17.55
CA PHE A 131 -12.45 -2.56 16.86
C PHE A 131 -13.77 -2.37 17.60
N ALA A 132 -14.25 -1.13 17.61
CA ALA A 132 -15.60 -0.77 18.04
C ALA A 132 -16.27 0.10 16.97
N THR A 133 -17.60 0.07 16.94
CA THR A 133 -18.40 0.98 16.13
C THR A 133 -19.34 1.77 17.00
N SER A 134 -19.69 2.98 16.58
CA SER A 134 -20.77 3.69 17.23
C SER A 134 -22.12 2.99 17.04
N VAL A 135 -23.05 3.21 17.97
CA VAL A 135 -24.45 2.82 17.82
C VAL A 135 -25.15 3.86 16.95
N GLY A 136 -25.34 3.54 15.67
CA GLY A 136 -25.81 4.52 14.68
C GLY A 136 -24.81 5.67 14.51
N ASN A 137 -25.30 6.85 14.11
CA ASN A 137 -24.48 8.04 13.90
C ASN A 137 -24.29 8.85 15.19
N ASP A 138 -23.95 8.19 16.29
CA ASP A 138 -23.74 8.79 17.61
C ASP A 138 -22.31 8.55 18.10
N PRO A 139 -21.44 9.57 18.15
CA PRO A 139 -20.04 9.40 18.55
C PRO A 139 -19.85 9.10 20.06
N THR A 140 -20.93 9.07 20.86
CA THR A 140 -20.86 8.88 22.32
C THR A 140 -21.25 7.47 22.77
N ALA A 141 -21.92 6.69 21.93
CA ALA A 141 -22.36 5.33 22.22
C ALA A 141 -21.62 4.31 21.36
N TRP A 142 -20.92 3.36 21.98
CA TRP A 142 -20.03 2.42 21.28
C TRP A 142 -20.36 0.96 21.62
N VAL A 143 -20.19 0.09 20.62
CA VAL A 143 -20.29 -1.37 20.76
C VAL A 143 -19.05 -2.02 20.16
N ALA A 144 -18.47 -2.98 20.88
CA ALA A 144 -17.36 -3.78 20.37
C ALA A 144 -17.80 -4.60 19.16
N THR A 145 -16.94 -4.69 18.16
CA THR A 145 -17.13 -5.60 17.02
C THR A 145 -16.46 -6.94 17.31
N ASN A 146 -16.67 -7.93 16.44
CA ASN A 146 -16.01 -9.25 16.53
C ASN A 146 -16.19 -9.92 17.92
N ASP A 147 -17.39 -9.81 18.50
CA ASP A 147 -17.70 -10.33 19.85
C ASP A 147 -16.74 -9.85 20.96
N GLY A 148 -16.13 -8.67 20.79
CA GLY A 148 -15.12 -8.15 21.72
C GLY A 148 -13.76 -8.83 21.63
N LYS A 149 -13.53 -9.69 20.63
CA LYS A 149 -12.25 -10.36 20.38
C LYS A 149 -11.35 -9.50 19.51
N ALA A 150 -10.04 -9.67 19.67
CA ALA A 150 -9.04 -8.99 18.86
C ALA A 150 -9.24 -9.29 17.36
N VAL A 151 -9.15 -8.26 16.52
CA VAL A 151 -9.24 -8.35 15.06
C VAL A 151 -7.88 -8.62 14.41
N LEU A 152 -6.80 -8.30 15.13
CA LEU A 152 -5.43 -8.65 14.76
C LEU A 152 -4.76 -9.27 15.96
N ASN A 153 -4.25 -10.50 15.79
CA ASN A 153 -3.36 -11.15 16.74
C ASN A 153 -1.97 -11.25 16.12
N SER A 154 -0.98 -10.56 16.67
CA SER A 154 0.39 -10.65 16.18
C SER A 154 1.09 -11.89 16.74
N ASN A 155 1.59 -12.75 15.85
CA ASN A 155 2.48 -13.86 16.19
C ASN A 155 3.93 -13.61 15.71
N LYS A 156 4.27 -12.34 15.45
CA LYS A 156 5.58 -11.91 14.94
C LYS A 156 6.19 -10.90 15.88
N GLY A 157 7.52 -10.86 15.96
CA GLY A 157 8.25 -9.86 16.75
C GLY A 157 7.92 -9.97 18.23
N MET A 158 7.33 -8.94 18.81
CA MET A 158 7.03 -8.88 20.25
C MET A 158 5.69 -9.52 20.61
N HIS A 159 4.94 -10.00 19.62
CA HIS A 159 3.64 -10.64 19.76
C HIS A 159 2.56 -9.72 20.34
N GLY A 160 2.82 -8.41 20.39
CA GLY A 160 1.86 -7.36 20.75
C GLY A 160 1.72 -6.35 19.61
N THR A 161 0.59 -5.66 19.56
CA THR A 161 0.32 -4.62 18.56
C THR A 161 -0.43 -3.45 19.19
N ARG A 162 0.14 -2.25 19.09
CA ARG A 162 -0.32 -1.03 19.77
C ARG A 162 -0.44 0.14 18.82
N ASP A 163 -1.07 1.21 19.31
CA ASP A 163 -1.18 2.51 18.63
C ASP A 163 -1.71 2.40 17.19
N PRO A 164 -2.87 1.73 16.98
CA PRO A 164 -3.40 1.53 15.64
C PRO A 164 -3.83 2.87 15.02
N VAL A 165 -3.37 3.10 13.79
CA VAL A 165 -3.80 4.18 12.92
C VAL A 165 -4.48 3.57 11.70
N VAL A 166 -5.69 4.03 11.40
CA VAL A 166 -6.42 3.65 10.20
C VAL A 166 -6.29 4.74 9.14
N VAL A 167 -5.89 4.33 7.95
CA VAL A 167 -5.85 5.17 6.75
C VAL A 167 -6.79 4.58 5.72
N ARG A 168 -7.67 5.40 5.18
CA ARG A 168 -8.54 5.02 4.05
C ARG A 168 -7.95 5.54 2.75
N THR A 169 -8.04 4.75 1.69
CA THR A 169 -7.69 5.25 0.35
C THR A 169 -8.65 6.36 -0.10
N PRO A 170 -8.19 7.33 -0.90
CA PRO A 170 -9.07 8.36 -1.48
C PRO A 170 -10.22 7.76 -2.31
N GLU A 171 -9.98 6.61 -2.96
CA GLU A 171 -11.00 5.89 -3.73
C GLU A 171 -12.07 5.21 -2.85
N GLY A 172 -11.86 5.18 -1.53
CA GLY A 172 -12.85 4.74 -0.54
C GLY A 172 -13.00 3.22 -0.40
N ASP A 173 -12.28 2.42 -1.18
CA ASP A 173 -12.47 0.97 -1.30
C ASP A 173 -11.48 0.12 -0.50
N ARG A 174 -10.48 0.74 0.14
CA ARG A 174 -9.47 0.06 0.95
C ARG A 174 -9.16 0.81 2.23
N PHE A 175 -8.80 0.02 3.23
CA PHE A 175 -8.27 0.52 4.50
C PHE A 175 -6.91 -0.12 4.78
N PHE A 176 -6.02 0.68 5.33
CA PHE A 176 -4.73 0.28 5.85
C PHE A 176 -4.76 0.52 7.35
N LEU A 177 -4.37 -0.48 8.12
CA LEU A 177 -4.12 -0.36 9.55
C LEU A 177 -2.60 -0.41 9.76
N ILE A 178 -2.06 0.65 10.35
CA ILE A 178 -0.66 0.75 10.73
C ILE A 178 -0.62 0.69 12.24
N ALA A 179 0.24 -0.15 12.81
CA ALA A 179 0.35 -0.28 14.25
C ALA A 179 1.78 -0.64 14.66
N THR A 180 2.14 -0.33 15.90
CA THR A 180 3.45 -0.60 16.48
C THR A 180 3.51 -2.05 16.96
N ASP A 181 4.50 -2.82 16.52
CA ASP A 181 4.84 -4.14 17.07
C ASP A 181 5.56 -3.95 18.40
N LEU A 182 4.78 -3.93 19.48
CA LEU A 182 5.28 -3.65 20.81
C LEU A 182 4.48 -4.45 21.85
N ASN A 183 5.21 -5.07 22.76
CA ASN A 183 4.67 -5.69 23.97
C ASN A 183 5.48 -5.18 25.16
N VAL A 184 4.90 -4.26 25.93
CA VAL A 184 5.65 -3.59 27.01
C VAL A 184 5.94 -4.53 28.19
N ASP A 185 5.24 -5.65 28.29
CA ASP A 185 5.35 -6.62 29.40
C ASP A 185 6.05 -7.92 28.97
N GLY A 186 6.54 -7.99 27.73
CA GLY A 186 7.23 -9.18 27.24
C GLY A 186 8.51 -9.44 28.05
N VAL A 187 8.62 -10.57 28.73
CA VAL A 187 9.83 -10.90 29.52
C VAL A 187 11.04 -11.26 28.66
N GLU A 188 10.81 -11.73 27.43
CA GLU A 188 11.88 -12.11 26.49
C GLU A 188 12.43 -10.91 25.70
N TYR A 189 11.60 -9.89 25.48
CA TYR A 189 11.91 -8.76 24.61
C TYR A 189 11.47 -7.41 25.17
N GLY A 190 11.16 -7.28 26.46
CA GLY A 190 10.50 -6.11 27.06
C GLY A 190 11.12 -4.75 26.76
N TRP A 191 10.44 -3.68 27.18
CA TRP A 191 10.87 -2.30 26.87
C TRP A 191 12.38 -2.10 27.15
N LYS A 192 13.14 -1.73 26.12
CA LYS A 192 14.57 -1.41 26.21
C LYS A 192 14.82 0.09 26.17
N ASP A 193 14.46 0.72 25.06
CA ASP A 193 14.51 2.15 24.82
C ASP A 193 13.58 2.55 23.66
N TRP A 194 13.50 3.85 23.36
CA TRP A 194 12.63 4.40 22.33
C TRP A 194 13.08 4.13 20.89
N ASP A 195 14.39 4.02 20.64
CA ASP A 195 14.91 3.78 19.29
C ASP A 195 14.68 2.34 18.85
N TRP A 196 14.75 1.41 19.80
CA TRP A 196 14.48 0.01 19.61
C TRP A 196 12.97 -0.30 19.43
N ALA A 197 12.06 0.49 20.00
CA ALA A 197 10.62 0.28 19.92
C ALA A 197 9.98 0.66 18.56
N GLN A 198 10.75 1.17 17.60
CA GLN A 198 10.25 1.69 16.32
C GLN A 198 10.01 0.61 15.25
N VAL A 199 9.30 -0.46 15.58
CA VAL A 199 8.94 -1.49 14.61
C VAL A 199 7.47 -1.36 14.20
N ALA A 200 7.21 -0.97 12.95
CA ALA A 200 5.86 -0.83 12.42
C ALA A 200 5.36 -2.11 11.73
N ARG A 201 4.06 -2.36 11.85
CA ARG A 201 3.31 -3.36 11.10
C ARG A 201 2.24 -2.69 10.28
N VAL A 202 2.13 -3.10 9.02
CA VAL A 202 1.05 -2.67 8.12
C VAL A 202 0.17 -3.87 7.85
N ALA A 203 -1.12 -3.67 8.04
CA ALA A 203 -2.16 -4.62 7.76
C ALA A 203 -3.12 -4.01 6.73
N THR A 204 -3.52 -4.79 5.73
CA THR A 204 -4.36 -4.29 4.64
C THR A 204 -5.69 -5.00 4.62
N SER A 205 -6.78 -4.23 4.50
CA SER A 205 -8.12 -4.76 4.24
C SER A 205 -8.43 -4.64 2.76
N ARG A 206 -8.97 -5.71 2.18
CA ARG A 206 -9.60 -5.69 0.85
C ARG A 206 -11.09 -5.34 0.90
N SER A 207 -11.64 -5.07 2.08
CA SER A 207 -13.03 -4.69 2.28
C SER A 207 -13.19 -3.18 2.31
N GLY A 208 -14.20 -2.67 1.61
CA GLY A 208 -14.70 -1.30 1.75
C GLY A 208 -15.40 -1.04 3.10
N ASN A 209 -15.53 -2.08 3.94
CA ASN A 209 -15.96 -1.96 5.32
C ASN A 209 -14.82 -2.37 6.27
N LEU A 210 -14.37 -1.41 7.10
CA LEU A 210 -13.30 -1.62 8.07
C LEU A 210 -13.65 -2.70 9.12
N THR A 211 -14.93 -2.83 9.48
CA THR A 211 -15.36 -3.66 10.62
C THR A 211 -15.51 -5.13 10.28
N THR A 212 -15.47 -5.48 8.99
CA THR A 212 -15.43 -6.87 8.50
C THR A 212 -14.01 -7.38 8.27
N CYS A 213 -13.00 -6.60 8.67
CA CYS A 213 -11.60 -7.01 8.57
C CYS A 213 -11.31 -8.11 9.59
N GLY A 214 -10.84 -9.28 9.14
CA GLY A 214 -10.49 -10.42 9.99
C GLY A 214 -11.60 -11.45 10.30
N THR A 215 -12.84 -11.28 9.83
CA THR A 215 -13.97 -12.15 10.22
C THR A 215 -14.41 -13.20 9.19
N GLY A 216 -13.61 -13.44 8.12
CA GLY A 216 -13.92 -14.45 7.10
C GLY A 216 -12.71 -14.96 6.33
N PRO A 217 -12.84 -16.07 5.56
CA PRO A 217 -11.73 -16.72 4.85
C PRO A 217 -11.08 -15.83 3.77
N ASN A 218 -11.78 -14.79 3.30
CA ASN A 218 -11.28 -13.78 2.37
C ASN A 218 -10.88 -12.45 3.05
N SER A 219 -10.97 -12.36 4.38
CA SER A 219 -10.68 -11.15 5.18
C SER A 219 -9.25 -11.13 5.72
N ALA A 220 -8.33 -11.81 5.04
CA ALA A 220 -6.96 -11.99 5.52
C ALA A 220 -6.21 -10.65 5.58
N MET A 221 -5.92 -10.22 6.81
CA MET A 221 -5.03 -9.08 7.06
C MET A 221 -3.59 -9.58 6.96
N SER A 222 -2.91 -9.22 5.88
CA SER A 222 -1.49 -9.55 5.71
C SER A 222 -0.64 -8.61 6.55
N LEU A 223 0.06 -9.16 7.55
CA LEU A 223 1.01 -8.43 8.39
C LEU A 223 2.34 -8.25 7.65
N TYR A 224 2.68 -7.02 7.31
CA TYR A 224 3.99 -6.68 6.75
C TYR A 224 4.85 -6.00 7.83
N ARG A 225 6.09 -6.47 7.99
CA ARG A 225 7.11 -5.81 8.82
C ARG A 225 7.87 -4.81 7.96
N GLN A 226 7.81 -3.54 8.33
CA GLN A 226 8.78 -2.57 7.83
C GLN A 226 10.00 -2.61 8.77
N ARG A 227 11.17 -3.01 8.24
CA ARG A 227 12.45 -2.83 8.94
C ARG A 227 13.05 -1.49 8.49
N LYS A 228 13.78 -0.80 9.37
CA LYS A 228 14.71 0.24 8.92
C LYS A 228 15.72 -0.40 7.95
N PRO A 229 16.13 0.29 6.87
CA PRO A 229 17.36 -0.06 6.18
C PRO A 229 18.50 -0.07 7.20
N GLU A 230 19.35 -1.09 7.14
CA GLU A 230 20.63 -1.13 7.89
C GLU A 230 21.59 -0.06 7.35
#